data_AF-A0A2G9UVQ1-F1
#
_entry.id   AF-A0A2G9UVQ1-F1
#
_cell.length_a   1.000
_cell.length_b   1.000
_cell.length_c   1.000
_cell.angle_alpha   90.00
_cell.angle_beta   90.00
_cell.angle_gamma   90.00
#
_symmetry.space_group_name_H-M   'P 1'
#
loop_
_entity.id
_entity.type
_entity.pdbx_description
1 polymer ?
#
loop_
_entity_poly.entity_id
_entity_poly.type
_entity_poly.pdbx_seq_one_letter_code
_entity_poly.pdbx_strand_id
1 'polypeptide(L)'
;MMSIGWTWHDGVQSLKTTRQLREMLPDGSQDELHVLRLCLNGLFFQVFATFEDSEMSDADGNDKVDEMLTTRLQLLWSIVRPSDAHLSDVARLRATLVEATLSLLRPLALFYHALTLVNPPEALKDPSVDEFEPLCRYMGLPSHLTELLDGLAIEQLFDMIRDCAIVLMTTRNRGCFRPAPYVDEFGEADQGFRRGNPLHLNEELYHKLRQLWLQQGIAEEVVNQYEIDHRNMQYDWGHF
;
A
#
# COMPACT_ATOMS: atom_id res chain seq x y z
N MET A 1 -8.75 8.69 -23.66
CA MET A 1 -7.86 8.27 -24.76
C MET A 1 -6.44 8.34 -24.22
N MET A 2 -5.86 7.21 -23.79
CA MET A 2 -4.53 7.19 -23.17
C MET A 2 -3.46 7.49 -24.20
N SER A 3 -2.63 8.50 -23.96
CA SER A 3 -1.47 8.82 -24.78
C SER A 3 -0.25 8.02 -24.33
N ILE A 4 -0.24 6.73 -24.62
CA ILE A 4 0.95 5.89 -24.46
C ILE A 4 2.04 6.44 -25.40
N GLY A 5 3.14 6.98 -24.85
CA GLY A 5 4.31 7.42 -25.62
C GLY A 5 4.57 8.92 -25.66
N TRP A 6 3.71 9.75 -25.08
CA TRP A 6 3.85 11.21 -25.09
C TRP A 6 4.25 11.73 -23.71
N THR A 7 5.20 12.66 -23.68
CA THR A 7 5.53 13.47 -22.49
C THR A 7 5.33 14.94 -22.82
N TRP A 8 4.79 15.70 -21.86
CA TRP A 8 4.60 17.14 -21.98
C TRP A 8 5.85 17.86 -21.48
N HIS A 9 6.44 18.73 -22.30
CA HIS A 9 7.54 19.61 -21.91
C HIS A 9 7.20 21.03 -22.37
N ASP A 10 7.19 22.00 -21.46
CA ASP A 10 6.90 23.42 -21.75
C ASP A 10 5.64 23.66 -22.60
N GLY A 11 4.57 22.89 -22.34
CA GLY A 11 3.31 23.01 -23.09
C GLY A 11 3.35 22.40 -24.50
N VAL A 12 4.41 21.67 -24.85
CA VAL A 12 4.55 20.98 -26.14
C VAL A 12 4.53 19.47 -25.93
N GLN A 13 3.64 18.79 -26.65
CA GLN A 13 3.53 17.34 -26.65
C GLN A 13 4.68 16.73 -27.47
N SER A 14 5.55 15.94 -26.84
CA SER A 14 6.70 15.31 -27.51
C SER A 14 6.65 13.79 -27.40
N LEU A 15 6.91 13.09 -28.52
CA LEU A 15 7.00 11.64 -28.58
C LEU A 15 8.44 11.22 -28.26
N LYS A 16 8.74 10.94 -26.98
CA LYS A 16 10.07 10.43 -26.60
C LYS A 16 10.20 8.96 -27.03
N THR A 17 11.30 8.63 -27.71
CA THR A 17 11.67 7.23 -28.00
C THR A 17 11.87 6.47 -26.69
N THR A 18 11.47 5.19 -26.67
CA THR A 18 11.32 4.31 -25.50
C THR A 18 12.58 4.12 -24.63
N ARG A 19 13.72 4.71 -25.01
CA ARG A 19 15.02 4.58 -24.33
C ARG A 19 15.38 5.76 -23.41
N GLN A 20 14.65 6.87 -23.44
CA GLN A 20 14.86 7.95 -22.47
C GLN A 20 13.88 7.82 -21.31
N LEU A 21 14.38 8.04 -20.08
CA LEU A 21 13.54 8.18 -18.89
C LEU A 21 12.45 9.20 -19.18
N ARG A 22 11.18 8.78 -19.08
CA ARG A 22 10.05 9.72 -19.12
C ARG A 22 10.18 10.59 -17.88
N GLU A 23 10.35 11.88 -18.09
CA GLU A 23 10.12 12.87 -17.05
C GLU A 23 8.61 12.87 -16.82
N MET A 24 8.19 12.21 -15.75
CA MET A 24 6.82 12.26 -15.28
C MET A 24 6.68 13.57 -14.50
N LEU A 25 6.17 14.60 -15.16
CA LEU A 25 5.70 15.80 -14.47
C LEU A 25 4.38 15.47 -13.81
N PRO A 26 4.18 15.84 -12.54
CA PRO A 26 2.91 15.60 -11.89
C PRO A 26 1.83 16.46 -12.57
N ASP A 27 0.85 15.81 -13.17
CA ASP A 27 -0.18 16.38 -14.03
C ASP A 27 -1.62 16.05 -13.56
N GLY A 28 -1.77 15.40 -12.41
CA GLY A 28 -3.07 14.97 -11.88
C GLY A 28 -3.64 13.76 -12.62
N SER A 29 -2.80 12.98 -13.31
CA SER A 29 -3.21 11.79 -14.05
C SER A 29 -3.73 10.65 -13.16
N GLN A 30 -4.32 9.65 -13.80
CA GLN A 30 -4.71 8.42 -13.10
C GLN A 30 -3.52 7.70 -12.47
N ASP A 31 -2.31 7.81 -13.02
CA ASP A 31 -1.13 7.15 -12.45
C ASP A 31 -0.81 7.71 -11.06
N GLU A 32 -0.90 9.03 -10.88
CA GLU A 32 -0.75 9.68 -9.58
C GLU A 32 -1.84 9.28 -8.60
N LEU A 33 -3.09 9.13 -9.06
CA LEU A 33 -4.18 8.63 -8.22
C LEU A 33 -3.90 7.19 -7.73
N HIS A 34 -3.33 6.33 -8.58
CA HIS A 34 -2.93 4.98 -8.16
C HIS A 34 -1.78 5.01 -7.16
N VAL A 35 -0.78 5.88 -7.36
CA VAL A 35 0.31 6.08 -6.39
C VAL A 35 -0.23 6.57 -5.05
N LEU A 36 -1.13 7.56 -5.06
CA LEU A 36 -1.80 8.06 -3.86
C LEU A 36 -2.55 6.95 -3.11
N ARG A 37 -3.33 6.13 -3.83
CA ARG A 37 -4.03 4.97 -3.24
C ARG A 37 -3.06 3.98 -2.61
N LEU A 38 -1.92 3.70 -3.27
CA LEU A 38 -0.91 2.81 -2.74
C LEU A 38 -0.24 3.38 -1.48
N CYS A 39 0.08 4.67 -1.46
CA CYS A 39 0.58 5.37 -0.28
C CYS A 39 -0.42 5.34 0.87
N LEU A 40 -1.71 5.57 0.58
CA LEU A 40 -2.78 5.54 1.57
C LEU A 40 -2.94 4.13 2.18
N ASN A 41 -2.89 3.08 1.35
CA ASN A 41 -2.91 1.70 1.84
C ASN A 41 -1.71 1.37 2.72
N GLY A 42 -0.51 1.85 2.35
CA GLY A 42 0.68 1.72 3.18
C GLY A 42 0.55 2.45 4.52
N LEU A 43 -0.02 3.66 4.52
CA LEU A 43 -0.32 4.40 5.74
C LEU A 43 -1.32 3.65 6.63
N PHE A 44 -2.38 3.08 6.05
CA PHE A 44 -3.32 2.27 6.81
C PHE A 44 -2.63 1.06 7.44
N PHE A 45 -1.88 0.29 6.65
CA PHE A 45 -1.11 -0.83 7.19
C PHE A 45 -0.23 -0.38 8.36
N GLN A 46 0.48 0.74 8.22
CA GLN A 46 1.31 1.29 9.29
C GLN A 46 0.48 1.59 10.54
N VAL A 47 -0.68 2.25 10.41
CA VAL A 47 -1.57 2.52 11.55
C VAL A 47 -1.97 1.20 12.23
N PHE A 48 -2.43 0.20 11.49
CA PHE A 48 -2.75 -1.12 12.06
C PHE A 48 -1.54 -1.77 12.75
N ALA A 49 -0.36 -1.68 12.13
CA ALA A 49 0.87 -2.28 12.65
C ALA A 49 1.39 -1.56 13.90
N THR A 50 1.15 -0.26 14.07
CA THR A 50 1.64 0.52 15.22
C THR A 50 0.57 0.81 16.29
N PHE A 51 -0.70 0.53 16.02
CA PHE A 51 -1.78 0.80 16.96
C PHE A 51 -1.71 -0.13 18.18
N GLU A 52 -1.64 0.46 19.36
CA GLU A 52 -1.70 -0.28 20.62
C GLU A 52 -3.16 -0.35 21.06
N ASP A 53 -3.76 -1.55 21.06
CA ASP A 53 -5.15 -1.75 21.47
C ASP A 53 -5.33 -1.58 22.98
N SER A 54 -6.50 -1.12 23.42
CA SER A 54 -6.83 -0.86 24.82
C SER A 54 -8.13 -1.54 25.18
N GLU A 55 -8.11 -2.36 26.24
CA GLU A 55 -9.31 -3.04 26.77
C GLU A 55 -10.32 -2.04 27.37
N MET A 56 -9.89 -0.80 27.64
CA MET A 56 -10.75 0.28 28.09
C MET A 56 -11.28 1.02 26.87
N SER A 57 -12.54 0.75 26.50
CA SER A 57 -13.24 1.54 25.49
C SER A 57 -13.60 2.89 26.11
N ASP A 58 -12.84 3.94 25.81
CA ASP A 58 -13.15 5.33 26.20
C ASP A 58 -14.30 5.93 25.37
N ALA A 59 -15.21 5.08 24.86
CA ALA A 59 -16.32 5.47 24.02
C ALA A 59 -17.44 6.13 24.84
N ASP A 60 -17.16 7.30 25.39
CA ASP A 60 -18.17 8.23 25.90
C ASP A 60 -18.67 9.08 24.71
N GLY A 61 -19.45 8.45 23.82
CA GLY A 61 -19.94 9.11 22.62
C GLY A 61 -20.92 8.27 21.82
N ASN A 62 -22.04 8.88 21.44
CA ASN A 62 -23.15 8.31 20.66
C ASN A 62 -22.76 7.94 19.19
N ASP A 63 -21.47 7.85 18.88
CA ASP A 63 -20.92 7.63 17.54
C ASP A 63 -20.73 6.12 17.32
N LYS A 64 -21.85 5.40 17.22
CA LYS A 64 -21.82 3.97 16.89
C LYS A 64 -21.17 3.79 15.52
N VAL A 65 -19.98 3.18 15.51
CA VAL A 65 -19.32 2.77 14.27
C VAL A 65 -20.22 1.82 13.52
N ASP A 66 -20.32 2.01 12.21
CA ASP A 66 -21.06 1.12 11.32
C ASP A 66 -20.61 -0.35 11.51
N GLU A 67 -21.56 -1.28 11.54
CA GLU A 67 -21.31 -2.71 11.77
C GLU A 67 -20.43 -3.29 10.65
N MET A 68 -20.69 -2.86 9.39
CA MET A 68 -19.90 -3.27 8.23
C MET A 68 -18.44 -2.83 8.36
N LEU A 69 -18.22 -1.57 8.74
CA LEU A 69 -16.87 -1.03 8.98
C LEU A 69 -16.19 -1.77 10.13
N THR A 70 -16.92 -2.07 11.20
CA THR A 70 -16.42 -2.81 12.37
C THR A 70 -15.89 -4.18 11.97
N THR A 71 -16.69 -4.98 11.25
CA THR A 71 -16.26 -6.29 10.75
C THR A 71 -15.05 -6.16 9.82
N ARG A 72 -15.02 -5.12 8.98
CA ARG A 72 -13.90 -4.90 8.06
C ARG A 72 -12.60 -4.57 8.80
N LEU A 73 -12.65 -3.70 9.81
CA LEU A 73 -11.50 -3.35 10.63
C LEU A 73 -10.97 -4.55 11.41
N GLN A 74 -11.85 -5.38 11.96
CA GLN A 74 -11.46 -6.61 12.66
C GLN A 74 -10.78 -7.63 11.73
N LEU A 75 -11.27 -7.78 10.50
CA LEU A 75 -10.63 -8.64 9.50
C LEU A 75 -9.22 -8.14 9.18
N LEU A 76 -9.08 -6.86 8.82
CA LEU A 76 -7.77 -6.29 8.49
C LEU A 76 -6.81 -6.34 9.68
N TRP A 77 -7.29 -6.14 10.91
CA TRP A 77 -6.51 -6.34 12.12
C TRP A 77 -5.95 -7.76 12.21
N SER A 78 -6.78 -8.79 12.00
CA SER A 78 -6.34 -10.19 12.05
C SER A 78 -5.31 -10.53 10.96
N ILE A 79 -5.36 -9.82 9.82
CA ILE A 79 -4.37 -9.94 8.76
C ILE A 79 -3.05 -9.30 9.21
N VAL A 80 -3.06 -8.05 9.67
CA VAL A 80 -1.81 -7.36 10.05
C VAL A 80 -1.15 -8.00 11.28
N ARG A 81 -1.96 -8.44 12.25
CA ARG A 81 -1.53 -8.97 13.56
C ARG A 81 -2.18 -10.32 13.87
N PRO A 82 -1.78 -11.41 13.18
CA PRO A 82 -2.42 -12.72 13.33
C PRO A 82 -2.18 -13.38 14.70
N SER A 83 -1.17 -12.93 15.45
CA SER A 83 -0.84 -13.45 16.78
C SER A 83 -1.48 -12.67 17.92
N ASP A 84 -2.06 -11.49 17.65
CA ASP A 84 -2.63 -10.62 18.66
C ASP A 84 -4.08 -11.00 18.97
N ALA A 85 -4.59 -10.51 20.11
CA ALA A 85 -6.01 -10.63 20.44
C ALA A 85 -6.91 -9.90 19.43
N HIS A 86 -8.20 -10.24 19.44
CA HIS A 86 -9.19 -9.53 18.64
C HIS A 86 -9.25 -8.05 19.03
N LEU A 87 -9.34 -7.18 18.02
CA LEU A 87 -9.46 -5.74 18.18
C LEU A 87 -10.69 -5.39 19.05
N SER A 88 -10.42 -4.74 20.18
CA SER A 88 -11.43 -4.30 21.15
C SER A 88 -11.84 -2.84 20.91
N ASP A 89 -10.89 -1.91 20.78
CA ASP A 89 -11.17 -0.48 20.62
C ASP A 89 -11.26 -0.05 19.15
N VAL A 90 -12.33 -0.51 18.49
CA VAL A 90 -12.61 -0.22 17.07
C VAL A 90 -12.84 1.28 16.83
N ALA A 91 -13.45 1.98 17.79
CA ALA A 91 -13.75 3.40 17.68
C ALA A 91 -12.48 4.25 17.63
N ARG A 92 -11.50 3.99 18.51
CA ARG A 92 -10.22 4.71 18.48
C ARG A 92 -9.38 4.35 17.27
N LEU A 93 -9.41 3.09 16.82
CA LEU A 93 -8.73 2.72 15.58
C LEU A 93 -9.32 3.47 14.38
N ARG A 94 -10.65 3.52 14.26
CA ARG A 94 -11.33 4.33 13.23
C ARG A 94 -10.90 5.80 13.30
N ALA A 95 -10.93 6.42 14.48
CA ALA A 95 -10.54 7.81 14.64
C ALA A 95 -9.08 8.05 14.24
N THR A 96 -8.18 7.13 14.62
CA THR A 96 -6.77 7.16 14.22
C THR A 96 -6.60 7.08 12.70
N LEU A 97 -7.34 6.19 12.03
CA LEU A 97 -7.30 6.05 10.57
C LEU A 97 -7.81 7.30 9.86
N VAL A 98 -8.90 7.91 10.36
CA VAL A 98 -9.42 9.18 9.84
C VAL A 98 -8.38 10.28 9.99
N GLU A 99 -7.81 10.47 11.18
CA GLU A 99 -6.81 11.52 11.39
C GLU A 99 -5.54 11.28 10.56
N ALA A 100 -5.08 10.03 10.46
CA ALA A 100 -3.94 9.68 9.61
C ALA A 100 -4.22 10.03 8.14
N THR A 101 -5.41 9.70 7.63
CA THR A 101 -5.83 10.05 6.26
C THR A 101 -5.80 11.57 6.06
N LEU A 102 -6.41 12.33 6.98
CA LEU A 102 -6.43 13.79 6.91
C LEU A 102 -5.03 14.38 6.94
N SER A 103 -4.15 13.87 7.81
CA SER A 103 -2.75 14.30 7.93
C SER A 103 -1.98 14.15 6.61
N LEU A 104 -2.29 13.12 5.82
CA LEU A 104 -1.71 12.87 4.50
C LEU A 104 -2.37 13.74 3.42
N LEU A 105 -3.71 13.83 3.40
CA LEU A 105 -4.45 14.48 2.33
C LEU A 105 -4.36 16.01 2.38
N ARG A 106 -4.29 16.64 3.56
CA ARG A 106 -4.20 18.11 3.70
C ARG A 106 -3.04 18.71 2.88
N PRO A 107 -1.76 18.30 3.07
CA PRO A 107 -0.66 18.84 2.27
C PRO A 107 -0.72 18.42 0.79
N LEU A 108 -1.22 17.21 0.50
CA LEU A 108 -1.36 16.74 -0.87
C LEU A 108 -2.43 17.52 -1.65
N ALA A 109 -3.51 17.94 -1.01
CA ALA A 109 -4.54 18.78 -1.61
C ALA A 109 -4.00 20.17 -1.97
N LEU A 110 -3.15 20.75 -1.11
CA LEU A 110 -2.45 21.99 -1.40
C LEU A 110 -1.48 21.84 -2.58
N PHE A 111 -0.74 20.74 -2.62
CA PHE A 111 0.16 20.42 -3.72
C PHE A 111 -0.60 20.21 -5.04
N TYR A 112 -1.69 19.45 -5.01
CA TYR A 112 -2.56 19.22 -6.16
C TYR A 112 -3.18 20.52 -6.69
N HIS A 113 -3.65 21.39 -5.79
CA HIS A 113 -4.11 22.74 -6.16
C HIS A 113 -2.99 23.53 -6.86
N ALA A 114 -1.78 23.54 -6.30
CA ALA A 114 -0.65 24.28 -6.86
C ALA A 114 -0.25 23.78 -8.26
N LEU A 115 -0.37 22.47 -8.51
CA LEU A 115 -0.06 21.86 -9.80
C LEU A 115 -1.15 22.06 -10.85
N THR A 116 -2.40 21.83 -10.48
CA THR A 116 -3.52 21.76 -11.43
C THR A 116 -4.32 23.05 -11.55
N LEU A 117 -4.14 23.97 -10.59
CA LEU A 117 -4.94 25.19 -10.41
C LEU A 117 -6.45 24.92 -10.26
N VAL A 118 -6.85 23.67 -10.01
CA VAL A 118 -8.23 23.33 -9.66
C VAL A 118 -8.49 23.87 -8.26
N ASN A 119 -9.60 24.58 -8.07
CA ASN A 119 -9.93 25.14 -6.76
C ASN A 119 -10.47 24.06 -5.83
N PRO A 120 -10.10 24.07 -4.53
CA PRO A 120 -10.69 23.18 -3.54
C PRO A 120 -12.19 23.47 -3.34
N PRO A 121 -12.99 22.48 -2.95
CA PRO A 121 -14.40 22.66 -2.62
C PRO A 121 -14.62 23.74 -1.55
N GLU A 122 -15.70 24.52 -1.69
CA GLU A 122 -16.07 25.57 -0.72
C GLU A 122 -16.25 25.03 0.71
N ALA A 123 -16.69 23.77 0.86
CA ALA A 123 -16.84 23.11 2.16
C ALA A 123 -15.54 23.07 2.97
N LEU A 124 -14.37 23.01 2.32
CA LEU A 124 -13.06 23.02 2.99
C LEU A 124 -12.67 24.39 3.54
N LYS A 125 -13.40 25.45 3.19
CA LYS A 125 -13.17 26.79 3.73
C LYS A 125 -13.87 27.01 5.07
N ASP A 126 -14.83 26.15 5.42
CA ASP A 126 -15.58 26.23 6.66
C ASP A 126 -14.96 25.29 7.71
N PRO A 127 -14.31 25.82 8.77
CA PRO A 127 -13.69 25.00 9.81
C PRO A 127 -14.71 24.24 10.67
N SER A 128 -16.01 24.49 10.52
CA SER A 128 -17.07 23.77 11.23
C SER A 128 -17.53 22.49 10.53
N VAL A 129 -17.09 22.26 9.29
CA VAL A 129 -17.47 21.11 8.47
C VAL A 129 -16.42 20.00 8.61
N ASP A 130 -16.88 18.75 8.66
CA ASP A 130 -15.99 17.59 8.57
C ASP A 130 -15.29 17.56 7.21
N GLU A 131 -13.97 17.71 7.23
CA GLU A 131 -13.15 17.87 6.02
C GLU A 131 -12.84 16.54 5.32
N PHE A 132 -13.11 15.39 5.95
CA PHE A 132 -12.75 14.07 5.40
C PHE A 132 -13.37 13.80 4.03
N GLU A 133 -14.70 13.84 3.95
CA GLU A 133 -15.44 13.54 2.73
C GLU A 133 -15.11 14.53 1.59
N PRO A 134 -15.09 15.86 1.82
CA PRO A 134 -14.68 16.82 0.80
C PRO A 134 -13.22 16.67 0.34
N LEU A 135 -12.27 16.38 1.24
CA LEU A 135 -10.87 16.13 0.87
C LEU A 135 -10.73 14.87 0.02
N CYS A 136 -11.34 13.75 0.43
CA CYS A 136 -11.31 12.52 -0.36
C CYS A 136 -11.83 12.75 -1.78
N ARG A 137 -12.98 13.42 -1.92
CA ARG A 137 -13.53 13.72 -3.25
C ARG A 137 -12.63 14.62 -4.07
N TYR A 138 -12.05 15.65 -3.46
CA TYR A 138 -11.13 16.55 -4.14
C TYR A 138 -9.90 15.82 -4.69
N MET A 139 -9.42 14.81 -3.95
CA MET A 139 -8.30 13.96 -4.34
C MET A 139 -8.67 12.77 -5.25
N GLY A 140 -9.94 12.64 -5.66
CA GLY A 140 -10.41 11.52 -6.50
C GLY A 140 -10.49 10.17 -5.78
N LEU A 141 -10.59 10.18 -4.46
CA LEU A 141 -10.70 9.01 -3.60
C LEU A 141 -12.16 8.72 -3.21
N PRO A 142 -12.50 7.47 -2.85
CA PRO A 142 -13.75 7.13 -2.20
C PRO A 142 -14.06 8.04 -0.99
N SER A 143 -15.31 8.46 -0.85
CA SER A 143 -15.72 9.48 0.14
C SER A 143 -15.82 8.97 1.58
N HIS A 144 -15.80 7.65 1.78
CA HIS A 144 -16.01 7.02 3.08
C HIS A 144 -14.89 6.02 3.39
N LEU A 145 -14.50 5.95 4.66
CA LEU A 145 -13.44 5.04 5.12
C LEU A 145 -13.75 3.57 4.80
N THR A 146 -15.02 3.16 4.88
CA THR A 146 -15.46 1.81 4.54
C THR A 146 -15.08 1.45 3.11
N GLU A 147 -15.32 2.34 2.15
CA GLU A 147 -14.98 2.13 0.74
C GLU A 147 -13.46 2.19 0.49
N LEU A 148 -12.73 2.99 1.26
CA LEU A 148 -11.27 3.06 1.19
C LEU A 148 -10.58 1.79 1.66
N LEU A 149 -11.18 1.06 2.59
CA LEU A 149 -10.64 -0.17 3.16
C LEU A 149 -11.24 -1.43 2.54
N ASP A 150 -12.24 -1.30 1.66
CA ASP A 150 -12.94 -2.43 1.07
C ASP A 150 -12.12 -3.14 -0.03
N GLY A 151 -12.42 -4.42 -0.23
CA GLY A 151 -11.91 -5.23 -1.33
C GLY A 151 -10.69 -6.09 -1.02
N LEU A 152 -10.60 -7.20 -1.75
CA LEU A 152 -9.55 -8.23 -1.59
C LEU A 152 -8.14 -7.71 -1.87
N ALA A 153 -8.01 -6.67 -2.70
CA ALA A 153 -6.70 -6.11 -3.05
C ALA A 153 -5.97 -5.53 -1.83
N ILE A 154 -6.71 -4.94 -0.88
CA ILE A 154 -6.14 -4.39 0.35
C ILE A 154 -5.70 -5.52 1.29
N GLU A 155 -6.50 -6.58 1.41
CA GLU A 155 -6.15 -7.77 2.19
C GLU A 155 -4.85 -8.39 1.67
N GLN A 156 -4.76 -8.61 0.36
CA GLN A 156 -3.57 -9.15 -0.29
C GLN A 156 -2.35 -8.25 -0.15
N LEU A 157 -2.54 -6.93 -0.22
CA LEU A 157 -1.46 -5.96 -0.04
C LEU A 157 -0.99 -5.95 1.41
N PHE A 158 -1.88 -6.05 2.40
CA PHE A 158 -1.52 -6.13 3.81
C PHE A 158 -0.75 -7.42 4.12
N ASP A 159 -1.22 -8.56 3.60
CA ASP A 159 -0.47 -9.83 3.67
C ASP A 159 0.93 -9.69 3.05
N MET A 160 1.02 -9.08 1.87
CA MET A 160 2.30 -8.91 1.16
C MET A 160 3.28 -8.00 1.92
N ILE A 161 2.79 -6.88 2.47
CA ILE A 161 3.61 -6.00 3.30
C ILE A 161 4.06 -6.77 4.54
N ARG A 162 3.14 -7.45 5.23
CA ARG A 162 3.43 -8.23 6.44
C ARG A 162 4.47 -9.31 6.22
N ASP A 163 4.35 -10.06 5.13
CA ASP A 163 5.25 -11.15 4.80
C ASP A 163 6.63 -10.65 4.32
N CYS A 164 6.77 -9.33 4.11
CA CYS A 164 8.00 -8.68 3.66
C CYS A 164 8.57 -9.41 2.42
N ALA A 165 7.70 -9.62 1.42
CA ALA A 165 8.00 -10.43 0.25
C ALA A 165 7.80 -9.66 -1.07
N ILE A 166 8.58 -10.02 -2.08
CA ILE A 166 8.39 -9.62 -3.47
C ILE A 166 7.64 -10.74 -4.18
N VAL A 167 6.60 -10.37 -4.93
CA VAL A 167 5.93 -11.29 -5.86
C VAL A 167 6.44 -11.04 -7.27
N LEU A 168 7.09 -12.04 -7.84
CA LEU A 168 7.51 -12.04 -9.24
C LEU A 168 6.45 -12.75 -10.08
N MET A 169 5.83 -12.05 -11.04
CA MET A 169 4.78 -12.60 -11.87
C MET A 169 5.19 -12.66 -13.34
N THR A 170 4.84 -13.77 -14.01
CA THR A 170 4.96 -13.93 -15.48
C THR A 170 3.60 -13.87 -16.16
N THR A 171 2.59 -14.45 -15.53
CA THR A 171 1.19 -14.40 -15.96
C THR A 171 0.31 -14.28 -14.72
N ARG A 172 -1.01 -14.08 -14.91
CA ARG A 172 -1.97 -13.90 -13.81
C ARG A 172 -1.90 -15.01 -12.74
N ASN A 173 -1.59 -16.25 -13.15
CA ASN A 173 -1.59 -17.42 -12.28
C ASN A 173 -0.22 -18.10 -12.19
N ARG A 174 0.85 -17.43 -12.62
CA ARG A 174 2.21 -18.01 -12.59
C ARG A 174 3.21 -16.97 -12.10
N GLY A 175 3.79 -17.26 -10.95
CA GLY A 175 4.77 -16.41 -10.29
C GLY A 175 5.50 -17.15 -9.18
N CYS A 176 6.42 -16.46 -8.51
CA CYS A 176 7.09 -16.96 -7.32
C CYS A 176 7.27 -15.84 -6.29
N PHE A 177 7.44 -16.24 -5.04
CA PHE A 177 7.77 -15.33 -3.93
C PHE A 177 9.28 -15.27 -3.74
N ARG A 178 9.78 -14.07 -3.47
CA ARG A 178 11.17 -13.81 -3.07
C ARG A 178 11.17 -12.96 -1.80
N PRO A 179 12.17 -13.08 -0.92
CA PRO A 179 12.29 -12.16 0.21
C PRO A 179 12.48 -10.74 -0.31
N ALA A 180 11.84 -9.76 0.33
CA ALA A 180 12.06 -8.36 0.00
C ALA A 180 13.49 -7.92 0.37
N PRO A 181 14.03 -6.85 -0.23
CA PRO A 181 15.40 -6.42 -0.01
C PRO A 181 15.53 -5.61 1.30
N TYR A 182 14.65 -5.86 2.28
CA TYR A 182 14.62 -5.17 3.56
C TYR A 182 15.06 -6.13 4.66
N VAL A 183 16.09 -5.74 5.40
CA VAL A 183 16.72 -6.58 6.43
C VAL A 183 16.99 -5.77 7.69
N ASP A 184 17.10 -6.44 8.83
CA ASP A 184 17.53 -5.84 10.09
C ASP A 184 19.06 -5.61 10.12
N GLU A 185 19.56 -5.10 11.25
CA GLU A 185 20.98 -4.82 11.47
C GLU A 185 21.89 -6.06 11.33
N PHE A 186 21.32 -7.27 11.43
CA PHE A 186 22.03 -8.54 11.29
C PHE A 186 21.93 -9.12 9.88
N GLY A 187 21.21 -8.46 8.97
CA GLY A 187 20.99 -8.92 7.60
C GLY A 187 19.87 -9.95 7.46
N GLU A 188 19.03 -10.13 8.49
CA GLU A 188 17.88 -11.04 8.45
C GLU A 188 16.61 -10.30 8.03
N ALA A 189 15.75 -10.97 7.25
CA ALA A 189 14.41 -10.47 7.00
C ALA A 189 13.50 -10.78 8.20
N ASP A 190 12.59 -9.87 8.55
CA ASP A 190 11.56 -10.10 9.59
C ASP A 190 10.24 -10.49 8.92
N GLN A 191 10.18 -11.72 8.41
CA GLN A 191 8.96 -12.26 7.79
C GLN A 191 7.82 -12.30 8.82
N GLY A 192 6.72 -11.64 8.47
CA GLY A 192 5.55 -11.56 9.34
C GLY A 192 5.62 -10.44 10.38
N PHE A 193 6.62 -9.53 10.31
CA PHE A 193 6.91 -8.49 11.32
C PHE A 193 6.83 -9.00 12.77
N ARG A 194 7.37 -10.20 13.03
CA ARG A 194 7.23 -10.85 14.34
C ARG A 194 8.21 -10.32 15.36
N ARG A 195 9.40 -9.92 14.91
CA ARG A 195 10.49 -9.45 15.79
C ARG A 195 10.35 -7.95 16.06
N GLY A 196 9.75 -7.20 15.14
CA GLY A 196 9.55 -5.76 15.27
C GLY A 196 10.84 -4.96 15.11
N ASN A 197 11.89 -5.57 14.55
CA ASN A 197 13.15 -4.90 14.30
C ASN A 197 13.00 -3.88 13.17
N PRO A 198 13.61 -2.69 13.28
CA PRO A 198 13.62 -1.74 12.18
C PRO A 198 14.35 -2.36 10.98
N LEU A 199 13.64 -2.52 9.87
CA LEU A 199 14.22 -3.00 8.62
C LEU A 199 14.71 -1.82 7.79
N HIS A 200 15.86 -2.00 7.13
CA HIS A 200 16.41 -1.05 6.19
C HIS A 200 16.62 -1.71 4.83
N LEU A 201 16.62 -0.89 3.78
CA LEU A 201 16.93 -1.36 2.43
C LEU A 201 18.38 -1.89 2.41
N ASN A 202 18.55 -3.13 1.96
CA ASN A 202 19.84 -3.68 1.63
C ASN A 202 20.15 -3.36 0.16
N GLU A 203 21.12 -2.47 -0.05
CA GLU A 203 21.52 -2.01 -1.37
C GLU A 203 21.96 -3.16 -2.30
N GLU A 204 22.59 -4.21 -1.76
CA GLU A 204 23.05 -5.34 -2.56
C GLU A 204 21.87 -6.20 -3.06
N LEU A 205 20.93 -6.53 -2.17
CA LEU A 205 19.71 -7.26 -2.53
C LEU A 205 18.85 -6.45 -3.52
N TYR A 206 18.73 -5.14 -3.29
CA TYR A 206 18.03 -4.26 -4.21
C TYR A 206 18.71 -4.19 -5.58
N HIS A 207 20.04 -4.09 -5.62
CA HIS A 207 20.79 -4.12 -6.86
C HIS A 207 20.59 -5.43 -7.63
N LYS A 208 20.57 -6.59 -6.95
CA LYS A 208 20.27 -7.89 -7.56
C LYS A 208 18.87 -7.91 -8.18
N LEU A 209 17.86 -7.46 -7.44
CA LEU A 209 16.48 -7.35 -7.94
C LEU A 209 16.39 -6.41 -9.14
N ARG A 210 17.06 -5.26 -9.09
CA ARG A 210 17.11 -4.30 -10.18
C ARG A 210 17.76 -4.89 -11.43
N GLN A 211 18.85 -5.63 -11.28
CA GLN A 211 19.51 -6.31 -12.40
C GLN A 211 18.59 -7.37 -13.00
N LEU A 212 17.91 -8.17 -12.17
CA LEU A 212 16.93 -9.17 -12.61
C LEU A 212 15.84 -8.53 -13.50
N TRP A 213 15.28 -7.40 -13.04
CA TRP A 213 14.29 -6.63 -13.79
C TRP A 213 14.84 -6.10 -15.12
N LEU A 214 15.99 -5.42 -15.08
CA LEU A 214 16.59 -4.79 -16.27
C LEU A 214 16.99 -5.81 -17.33
N GLN A 215 17.42 -7.00 -16.91
CA GLN A 215 17.82 -8.09 -17.80
C GLN A 215 16.63 -8.94 -18.28
N GLN A 216 15.39 -8.58 -17.92
CA GLN A 216 14.18 -9.34 -18.23
C GLN A 216 14.21 -10.79 -17.70
N GLY A 217 14.95 -11.03 -16.60
CA GLY A 217 15.18 -12.37 -16.03
C GLY A 217 14.04 -12.92 -15.18
N ILE A 218 12.96 -12.16 -14.97
CA ILE A 218 11.83 -12.55 -14.11
C ILE A 218 11.21 -13.89 -14.52
N ALA A 219 11.06 -14.13 -15.83
CA ALA A 219 10.45 -15.36 -16.31
C ALA A 219 11.31 -16.59 -16.03
N GLU A 220 12.62 -16.46 -16.23
CA GLU A 220 13.59 -17.52 -15.93
C GLU A 220 13.63 -17.79 -14.43
N GLU A 221 13.68 -16.74 -13.61
CA GLU A 221 13.67 -16.84 -12.15
C GLU A 221 12.43 -17.56 -11.61
N VAL A 222 11.25 -17.24 -12.16
CA VAL A 222 10.00 -17.93 -11.82
C VAL A 222 10.09 -19.41 -12.20
N VAL A 223 10.56 -19.74 -13.40
CA VAL A 223 10.71 -21.13 -13.85
C VAL A 223 11.69 -21.90 -12.95
N ASN A 224 12.86 -21.32 -12.67
CA ASN A 224 13.88 -21.93 -11.80
C ASN A 224 13.34 -22.20 -10.40
N GLN A 225 12.59 -21.25 -9.83
CA GLN A 225 11.99 -21.46 -8.51
C GLN A 225 10.95 -22.58 -8.52
N TYR A 226 10.09 -22.62 -9.55
CA TYR A 226 9.14 -23.72 -9.71
C TYR A 226 9.84 -25.08 -9.82
N GLU A 227 10.97 -25.17 -10.54
CA GLU A 227 11.74 -26.42 -10.62
C GLU A 227 12.35 -26.84 -9.28
N ILE A 228 12.86 -25.88 -8.51
CA ILE A 228 13.40 -26.13 -7.16
C ILE A 228 12.28 -26.64 -6.24
N ASP A 229 11.13 -25.97 -6.24
CA ASP A 229 9.98 -26.35 -5.41
C ASP A 229 9.46 -27.75 -5.79
N HIS A 230 9.35 -28.04 -7.09
CA HIS A 230 8.94 -29.38 -7.57
C HIS A 230 9.95 -30.46 -7.19
N ARG A 231 11.25 -30.19 -7.29
CA ARG A 231 12.30 -31.13 -6.84
C ARG A 231 12.19 -31.37 -5.34
N ASN A 232 12.03 -30.31 -4.54
CA ASN A 232 11.91 -30.42 -3.09
C ASN A 232 10.66 -31.21 -2.66
N MET A 233 9.52 -31.02 -3.33
CA MET A 233 8.32 -31.86 -3.12
C MET A 233 8.54 -33.33 -3.49
N GLN A 234 9.43 -33.61 -4.45
CA GLN A 234 9.77 -34.98 -4.84
C GLN A 234 10.65 -35.70 -3.80
N TYR A 235 11.25 -34.95 -2.87
CA TYR A 235 12.06 -35.46 -1.76
C TYR A 235 11.32 -35.49 -0.41
N ASP A 236 9.99 -35.28 -0.39
CA ASP A 236 9.18 -35.26 0.83
C ASP A 236 8.98 -36.70 1.37
N TRP A 237 9.99 -37.17 2.12
CA TRP A 237 10.00 -38.18 3.20
C TRP A 237 9.05 -39.39 3.15
N GLY A 238 8.93 -40.06 1.99
CA GLY A 238 8.52 -41.48 1.92
C GLY A 238 9.59 -42.47 2.42
N HIS A 239 10.72 -41.98 2.92
CA HIS A 239 11.83 -42.78 3.42
C HIS A 239 12.53 -42.07 4.58
N PHE A 240 11.89 -41.95 5.75
CA PHE A 240 12.49 -42.25 7.06
C PHE A 240 11.34 -42.43 8.07
#